data_AF-A0A7Y6CC44-F1
#
_entry.id   AF-A0A7Y6CC44-F1
#
_cell.length_a   1.000
_cell.length_b   1.000
_cell.length_c   1.000
_cell.angle_alpha   90.00
_cell.angle_beta   90.00
_cell.angle_gamma   90.00
#
_symmetry.space_group_name_H-M   'P 1'
#
loop_
_entity.id
_entity.type
_entity.pdbx_description
1 polymer ?
#
loop_
_entity_poly.entity_id
_entity_poly.type
_entity_poly.pdbx_seq_one_letter_code
_entity_poly.pdbx_strand_id
1 'polypeptide(L)'
;MSVLPRAIPPKFTEQLRDALAQAGVRCVPTPKPGSRIALLLTHQGRSWEVRYVAQEANDLPVWQLVGPGQESGPLALTEDVVATITAPPPAPAPPAPGTSSRAPRTHLGFPVPEFVRADWHSERAYWWRLGVATAVGKLPANRPRP
;
A
#
# COMPACT_ATOMS: atom_id res chain seq x y z
N MET A 1 14.28 -19.76 22.81
CA MET A 1 13.14 -20.58 22.36
C MET A 1 11.94 -19.65 22.15
N SER A 2 11.49 -19.43 20.92
CA SER A 2 10.28 -18.62 20.66
C SER A 2 9.05 -19.43 21.00
N VAL A 3 8.50 -19.20 22.19
CA VAL A 3 7.18 -19.71 22.56
C VAL A 3 6.16 -18.83 21.85
N LEU A 4 5.60 -19.34 20.75
CA LEU A 4 4.47 -18.69 20.10
C LEU A 4 3.33 -18.58 21.13
N PRO A 5 2.77 -17.37 21.34
CA PRO A 5 1.76 -17.18 22.37
C PRO A 5 0.48 -17.93 22.00
N ARG A 6 -0.07 -18.67 22.97
CA ARG A 6 -1.33 -19.44 22.80
C ARG A 6 -2.58 -18.57 22.91
N ALA A 7 -2.49 -17.47 23.64
CA ALA A 7 -3.57 -16.51 23.86
C ALA A 7 -2.99 -15.15 24.24
N ILE A 8 -3.77 -14.09 24.07
CA ILE A 8 -3.45 -12.76 24.61
C ILE A 8 -3.66 -12.79 26.14
N PRO A 9 -2.64 -12.46 26.95
CA PRO A 9 -2.84 -12.20 28.37
C PRO A 9 -3.88 -11.09 28.61
N PRO A 10 -4.82 -11.25 29.56
CA PRO A 10 -5.91 -10.30 29.79
C PRO A 10 -5.39 -8.90 30.13
N LYS A 11 -4.29 -8.81 30.88
CA LYS A 11 -3.62 -7.53 31.21
C LYS A 11 -3.28 -6.68 29.97
N PHE A 12 -2.85 -7.32 28.87
CA PHE A 12 -2.47 -6.63 27.65
C PHE A 12 -3.68 -6.18 26.85
N THR A 13 -4.77 -6.94 26.90
CA THR A 13 -6.07 -6.53 26.35
C THR A 13 -6.61 -5.30 27.09
N GLU A 14 -6.49 -5.27 28.41
CA GLU A 14 -6.90 -4.11 29.22
C GLU A 14 -6.03 -2.89 28.94
N GLN A 15 -4.69 -3.04 28.91
CA GLN A 15 -3.78 -1.95 28.53
C GLN A 15 -4.09 -1.37 27.15
N LEU A 16 -4.35 -2.22 26.15
CA LEU A 16 -4.71 -1.77 24.81
C LEU A 16 -6.05 -1.03 24.80
N ARG A 17 -7.05 -1.53 25.54
CA ARG A 17 -8.36 -0.89 25.68
C ARG A 17 -8.25 0.48 26.34
N ASP A 18 -7.51 0.59 27.43
CA ASP A 18 -7.29 1.85 28.14
C ASP A 18 -6.55 2.87 27.26
N ALA A 19 -5.51 2.44 26.55
CA ALA A 19 -4.77 3.31 25.63
C ALA A 19 -5.65 3.81 24.46
N LEU A 20 -6.48 2.93 23.87
CA LEU A 20 -7.45 3.32 22.84
C LEU A 20 -8.49 4.31 23.38
N ALA A 21 -8.99 4.08 24.59
CA ALA A 21 -9.96 4.98 25.23
C ALA A 21 -9.35 6.37 25.50
N GLN A 22 -8.10 6.43 25.98
CA GLN A 22 -7.36 7.68 26.18
C GLN A 22 -7.16 8.46 24.88
N ALA A 23 -6.93 7.77 23.77
CA ALA A 23 -6.80 8.37 22.45
C ALA A 23 -8.14 8.70 21.77
N GLY A 24 -9.27 8.56 22.48
CA GLY A 24 -10.60 8.92 21.98
C GLY A 24 -11.23 7.90 21.04
N VAL A 25 -10.66 6.69 20.93
CA VAL A 25 -11.26 5.60 20.15
C VAL A 25 -12.42 5.00 20.96
N ARG A 26 -13.65 5.36 20.60
CA ARG A 26 -14.89 4.88 21.26
C ARG A 26 -15.22 3.41 21.02
N CYS A 27 -14.37 2.69 20.30
CA CYS A 27 -14.65 1.34 19.84
C CYS A 27 -13.90 0.34 20.70
N VAL A 28 -14.65 -0.63 21.25
CA VAL A 28 -14.07 -1.69 22.07
C VAL A 28 -13.46 -2.75 21.14
N PRO A 29 -12.16 -3.06 21.28
CA PRO A 29 -11.56 -4.17 20.52
C PRO A 29 -12.23 -5.48 20.92
N THR A 30 -12.73 -6.21 19.92
CA THR A 30 -13.40 -7.50 20.10
C THR A 30 -12.50 -8.66 19.67
N PRO A 31 -12.50 -9.80 20.37
CA PRO A 31 -11.72 -10.96 19.94
C PRO A 31 -12.22 -11.49 18.59
N LYS A 32 -11.28 -11.80 17.69
CA LYS A 32 -11.58 -12.39 16.38
C LYS A 32 -12.12 -13.81 16.59
N PRO A 33 -13.28 -14.17 16.02
CA PRO A 33 -13.80 -15.53 16.12
C PRO A 33 -12.80 -16.53 15.53
N GLY A 34 -12.50 -17.59 16.27
CA GLY A 34 -11.52 -18.61 15.88
C GLY A 34 -10.04 -18.25 16.14
N SER A 35 -9.74 -17.07 16.69
CA SER A 35 -8.37 -16.69 17.06
C SER A 35 -8.29 -16.23 18.51
N ARG A 36 -7.36 -16.81 19.28
CA ARG A 36 -7.09 -16.41 20.67
C ARG A 36 -6.03 -15.33 20.81
N ILE A 37 -5.45 -14.90 19.69
CA ILE A 37 -4.34 -13.94 19.63
C ILE A 37 -4.67 -12.71 18.79
N ALA A 38 -5.89 -12.57 18.27
CA ALA A 38 -6.26 -11.46 17.39
C ALA A 38 -7.49 -10.72 17.93
N LEU A 39 -7.42 -9.39 17.88
CA LEU A 39 -8.49 -8.46 18.20
C LEU A 39 -8.88 -7.71 16.93
N LEU A 40 -10.18 -7.52 16.73
CA LEU A 40 -10.76 -6.71 15.68
C LEU A 40 -11.32 -5.44 16.29
N LEU A 41 -11.00 -4.31 15.69
CA LEU A 41 -11.60 -3.03 16.03
C LEU A 41 -11.95 -2.28 14.75
N THR A 42 -13.00 -1.46 14.82
CA THR A 42 -13.38 -0.58 13.71
C THR A 42 -13.29 0.85 14.21
N HIS A 43 -12.54 1.71 13.51
CA HIS A 43 -12.42 3.12 13.85
C HIS A 43 -12.57 3.96 12.57
N GLN A 44 -13.43 4.99 12.61
CA GLN A 44 -13.73 5.85 11.46
C GLN A 44 -14.12 5.08 10.17
N GLY A 45 -14.89 4.00 10.32
CA GLY A 45 -15.30 3.14 9.20
C GLY A 45 -14.21 2.24 8.63
N ARG A 46 -13.02 2.19 9.27
CA ARG A 46 -11.91 1.30 8.89
C ARG A 46 -11.80 0.16 9.87
N SER A 47 -11.75 -1.06 9.36
CA SER A 47 -11.49 -2.26 10.16
C SER A 47 -9.99 -2.48 10.31
N TRP A 48 -9.57 -2.76 11.54
CA TRP A 48 -8.20 -3.04 11.93
C TRP A 48 -8.16 -4.37 12.67
N GLU A 49 -7.14 -5.16 12.38
CA GLU A 49 -6.85 -6.38 13.12
C GLU A 49 -5.52 -6.21 13.87
N VAL A 50 -5.57 -6.39 15.19
CA VAL A 50 -4.42 -6.31 16.09
C VAL A 50 -4.10 -7.71 16.58
N ARG A 51 -2.96 -8.26 16.16
CA ARG A 51 -2.54 -9.62 16.54
C ARG A 51 -1.43 -9.56 17.56
N TYR A 52 -1.55 -10.30 18.65
CA TYR A 52 -0.49 -10.46 19.64
C TYR A 52 0.59 -11.41 19.11
N VAL A 53 1.84 -10.95 19.08
CA VAL A 53 2.96 -11.70 18.51
C VAL A 53 3.89 -12.22 19.59
N ALA A 54 4.28 -11.36 20.52
CA ALA A 54 5.23 -11.70 21.58
C ALA A 54 5.09 -10.72 22.75
N GLN A 55 5.75 -11.08 23.85
CA GLN A 55 6.05 -10.18 24.94
C GLN A 55 7.54 -9.89 24.92
N GLU A 56 7.92 -8.61 25.01
CA GLU A 56 9.31 -8.21 25.23
C GLU A 56 9.72 -8.41 26.69
N ALA A 57 11.04 -8.40 26.93
CA ALA A 57 11.63 -8.63 28.25
C ALA A 57 11.13 -7.66 29.34
N ASN A 58 10.65 -6.48 28.95
CA ASN A 58 10.10 -5.45 29.85
C ASN A 58 8.59 -5.59 30.10
N ASP A 59 8.01 -6.77 29.87
CA ASP A 59 6.56 -7.00 30.02
C ASP A 59 5.70 -6.15 29.06
N LEU A 60 6.29 -5.73 27.93
CA LEU A 60 5.60 -4.97 26.90
C LEU A 60 5.03 -5.91 25.82
N PRO A 61 3.75 -5.78 25.45
CA PRO A 61 3.18 -6.57 24.39
C PRO A 61 3.60 -6.03 23.01
N VAL A 62 4.07 -6.94 22.15
CA VAL A 62 4.33 -6.68 20.74
C VAL A 62 3.11 -7.12 19.93
N TRP A 63 2.56 -6.17 19.20
CA TRP A 63 1.40 -6.36 18.35
C TRP A 63 1.79 -6.29 16.88
N GLN A 64 1.05 -6.99 16.03
CA GLN A 64 1.06 -6.82 14.60
C GLN A 64 -0.24 -6.14 14.19
N LEU A 65 -0.15 -4.98 13.55
CA LEU A 65 -1.31 -4.18 13.16
C LEU A 65 -1.62 -4.34 11.68
N VAL A 66 -2.67 -5.08 11.35
CA VAL A 66 -3.14 -5.25 9.98
C VAL A 66 -4.24 -4.21 9.69
N GLY A 67 -3.91 -3.24 8.83
CA GLY A 67 -4.81 -2.18 8.40
C GLY A 67 -5.73 -2.57 7.24
N PRO A 68 -6.68 -1.69 6.89
CA PRO A 68 -7.64 -1.94 5.81
C PRO A 68 -6.93 -2.13 4.47
N GLY A 69 -7.13 -3.32 3.86
CA GLY A 69 -6.51 -3.68 2.58
C GLY A 69 -5.07 -4.18 2.67
N GLN A 70 -4.55 -4.43 3.87
CA GLN A 70 -3.23 -5.05 4.07
C GLN A 70 -3.38 -6.50 4.53
N GLU A 71 -2.51 -7.39 4.05
CA GLU A 71 -2.45 -8.80 4.48
C GLU A 71 -1.48 -8.99 5.66
N SER A 72 -0.55 -8.07 5.86
CA SER A 72 0.43 -8.09 6.95
C SER A 72 0.84 -6.68 7.31
N GLY A 73 0.97 -6.46 8.61
CA GLY A 73 1.28 -5.18 9.21
C GLY A 73 2.65 -5.14 9.89
N PRO A 74 3.15 -3.94 10.20
CA PRO A 74 4.35 -3.78 11.02
C PRO A 74 4.12 -4.33 12.44
N LEU A 75 5.22 -4.75 13.08
CA LEU A 75 5.26 -5.00 14.51
C LEU A 75 5.36 -3.67 15.25
N ALA A 76 4.53 -3.49 16.27
CA ALA A 76 4.33 -2.23 16.96
C ALA A 76 4.00 -2.48 18.44
N LEU A 77 4.39 -1.54 19.30
CA LEU A 77 3.96 -1.52 20.70
C LEU A 77 2.55 -0.93 20.80
N THR A 78 1.93 -1.04 21.99
CA THR A 78 0.57 -0.54 22.23
C THR A 78 0.41 0.94 21.85
N GLU A 79 1.40 1.78 22.16
CA GLU A 79 1.38 3.21 21.82
C GLU A 79 1.42 3.46 20.31
N ASP A 80 2.30 2.76 19.59
CA ASP A 80 2.41 2.85 18.12
C ASP A 80 1.15 2.34 17.42
N VAL A 81 0.52 1.29 17.96
CA VAL A 81 -0.75 0.77 17.46
C VAL A 81 -1.83 1.84 17.56
N VAL A 82 -1.97 2.46 18.74
CA VAL A 82 -2.95 3.53 18.97
C VAL A 82 -2.66 4.74 18.08
N ALA A 83 -1.40 5.17 17.99
CA ALA A 83 -0.98 6.26 17.12
C ALA A 83 -1.32 5.97 15.65
N THR A 84 -1.10 4.75 15.17
CA THR A 84 -1.41 4.37 13.79
C THR A 84 -2.92 4.33 13.51
N ILE A 85 -3.73 3.85 14.45
CA ILE A 85 -5.20 3.78 14.30
C ILE A 85 -5.81 5.18 14.32
N THR A 86 -5.28 6.08 15.15
CA THR A 86 -5.76 7.44 15.35
C THR A 86 -5.18 8.46 14.38
N ALA A 87 -4.08 8.10 13.70
CA ALA A 87 -3.47 8.95 12.70
C ALA A 87 -4.50 9.31 11.62
N PRO A 88 -4.57 10.61 11.22
CA PRO A 88 -5.39 10.98 10.08
C PRO A 88 -4.94 10.19 8.84
N PRO A 89 -5.86 9.86 7.91
CA PRO A 89 -5.48 9.25 6.66
C PRO A 89 -4.30 10.00 6.05
N PRO A 90 -3.27 9.30 5.54
CA PRO A 90 -2.27 9.98 4.75
C PRO A 90 -3.02 10.73 3.65
N ALA A 91 -2.77 12.04 3.57
CA ALA A 91 -3.28 12.83 2.46
C ALA A 91 -2.94 12.08 1.17
N PRO A 92 -3.88 11.96 0.20
CA PRO A 92 -3.58 11.30 -1.05
C PRO A 92 -2.29 11.92 -1.59
N ALA A 93 -1.24 11.11 -1.72
CA ALA A 93 0.03 11.57 -2.22
C ALA A 93 -0.25 12.31 -3.54
N PRO A 94 0.34 13.51 -3.76
CA PRO A 94 0.23 14.16 -5.06
C PRO A 94 0.63 13.12 -6.11
N PRO A 95 -0.15 12.96 -7.19
CA PRO A 95 0.13 11.94 -8.19
C PRO A 95 1.58 12.09 -8.61
N ALA A 96 2.34 11.00 -8.53
CA ALA A 96 3.74 11.01 -8.94
C ALA A 96 3.83 11.65 -10.34
N PRO A 97 4.69 12.66 -10.54
CA PRO A 97 4.82 13.27 -11.85
C PRO A 97 5.23 12.20 -12.86
N GLY A 98 4.35 11.93 -13.82
CA GLY A 98 4.76 11.42 -15.12
C GLY A 98 4.59 9.93 -15.43
N THR A 99 3.92 9.10 -14.62
CA THR A 99 3.51 7.76 -15.12
C THR A 99 2.18 7.83 -15.88
N SER A 100 2.13 8.73 -16.86
CA SER A 100 1.15 8.65 -17.95
C SER A 100 1.50 7.44 -18.82
N SER A 101 1.23 6.23 -18.31
CA SER A 101 1.25 4.97 -19.05
C SER A 101 0.06 4.91 -20.02
N ARG A 102 -0.04 5.93 -20.86
CA ARG A 102 -0.98 6.09 -21.97
C ARG A 102 -0.40 7.03 -23.05
N ALA A 103 0.92 7.24 -23.07
CA ALA A 103 1.55 7.87 -24.21
C ALA A 103 1.56 6.88 -25.39
N PRO A 104 1.14 7.28 -26.60
CA PRO A 104 1.26 6.43 -27.77
C PRO A 104 2.74 6.10 -27.96
N ARG A 105 3.11 4.84 -27.72
CA ARG A 105 4.43 4.32 -28.03
C ARG A 105 4.51 4.12 -29.54
N THR A 106 5.70 4.31 -30.11
CA THR A 106 5.94 3.78 -31.46
C THR A 106 5.69 2.26 -31.45
N HIS A 107 5.43 1.67 -32.61
CA HIS A 107 5.25 0.22 -32.76
C HIS A 107 6.47 -0.64 -32.35
N LEU A 108 7.53 0.03 -31.89
CA LEU A 108 8.85 -0.46 -31.46
C LEU A 108 9.13 -0.17 -29.99
N GLY A 109 8.16 0.36 -29.23
CA GLY A 109 8.29 0.60 -27.79
C GLY A 109 8.99 1.90 -27.40
N PHE A 110 9.57 2.65 -28.34
CA PHE A 110 10.17 3.95 -28.05
C PHE A 110 9.10 4.99 -27.71
N PRO A 111 9.30 5.80 -26.66
CA PRO A 111 8.42 6.91 -26.34
C PRO A 111 8.48 7.96 -27.45
N VAL A 112 7.32 8.43 -27.90
CA VAL A 112 7.24 9.53 -28.86
C VAL A 112 7.51 10.85 -28.10
N PRO A 113 8.54 11.63 -28.49
CA PRO A 113 8.83 12.92 -27.89
C PRO A 113 7.62 13.84 -27.91
N GLU A 114 7.50 14.71 -26.90
CA GLU A 114 6.32 15.57 -26.75
C GLU A 114 6.10 16.51 -27.94
N PHE A 115 7.16 17.08 -28.51
CA PHE A 115 7.04 17.95 -29.69
C PHE A 115 6.46 17.23 -30.92
N VAL A 116 6.71 15.92 -31.06
CA VAL A 116 6.14 15.10 -32.14
C VAL A 116 4.67 14.79 -31.88
N ARG A 117 4.29 14.60 -30.60
CA ARG A 117 2.89 14.41 -30.20
C ARG A 117 2.06 15.68 -30.36
N ALA A 118 2.65 16.84 -30.02
CA ALA A 118 2.00 18.14 -30.11
C ALA A 118 1.72 18.54 -31.56
N ASP A 119 2.58 18.15 -32.50
CA ASP A 119 2.43 18.49 -33.93
C ASP A 119 2.84 17.32 -34.83
N TRP A 120 1.98 16.31 -34.92
CA TRP A 120 2.23 15.05 -35.64
C TRP A 120 2.46 15.24 -37.15
N HIS A 121 1.84 16.28 -37.73
CA HIS A 121 1.88 16.54 -39.16
C HIS A 121 2.96 17.56 -39.56
N SER A 122 3.64 18.18 -38.61
CA SER A 122 4.80 19.04 -38.90
C SER A 122 5.93 18.31 -39.63
N GLU A 123 6.69 19.08 -40.40
CA GLU A 123 7.91 18.62 -41.06
C GLU A 123 8.91 18.03 -40.05
N ARG A 124 9.02 18.63 -38.87
CA ARG A 124 9.90 18.16 -37.78
C ARG A 124 9.47 16.79 -37.25
N ALA A 125 8.16 16.55 -37.10
CA ALA A 125 7.63 15.23 -36.74
C ALA A 125 7.79 14.19 -37.85
N TYR A 126 7.72 14.61 -39.12
CA TYR A 126 8.01 13.75 -40.26
C TYR A 126 9.46 13.24 -40.24
N TRP A 127 10.44 14.14 -40.08
CA TRP A 127 11.86 13.76 -40.03
C TRP A 127 12.19 12.83 -38.86
N TRP A 128 11.57 13.05 -37.70
CA TRP A 128 11.74 12.13 -36.57
C TRP A 128 11.18 10.73 -36.87
N ARG A 129 9.97 10.64 -37.44
CA ARG A 129 9.36 9.36 -37.84
C ARG A 129 10.20 8.63 -38.90
N LEU A 130 10.72 9.37 -39.88
CA LEU A 130 11.60 8.84 -40.92
C LEU A 130 12.90 8.29 -40.31
N GLY A 131 13.52 9.02 -39.38
CA GLY A 131 14.73 8.58 -38.67
C GLY A 131 14.52 7.29 -37.85
N VAL A 132 13.37 7.15 -37.20
CA VAL A 132 13.01 5.90 -36.50
C VAL A 132 12.80 4.76 -37.50
N ALA A 133 12.12 5.01 -38.61
CA ALA A 133 11.88 3.98 -39.63
C ALA A 133 13.18 3.50 -40.32
N THR A 134 14.11 4.41 -40.60
CA THR A 134 15.41 4.08 -41.21
C THR A 134 16.34 3.36 -40.23
N ALA A 135 16.37 3.79 -38.96
CA ALA A 135 17.17 3.12 -37.93
C ALA A 135 16.74 1.66 -37.68
N VAL A 136 15.48 1.32 -37.98
CA VAL A 136 14.89 0.00 -37.66
C VAL A 136 14.89 -0.95 -38.88
N GLY A 137 15.32 -0.48 -40.04
CA GLY A 137 15.86 -1.33 -41.10
C GLY A 137 14.89 -2.21 -41.93
N LYS A 138 13.71 -2.61 -41.44
CA LYS A 138 12.59 -3.24 -42.21
C LYS A 138 11.52 -3.77 -41.25
N LEU A 139 10.25 -3.46 -41.49
CA LEU A 139 9.12 -4.17 -40.87
C LEU A 139 8.87 -5.51 -41.59
N PRO A 140 8.76 -6.67 -40.91
CA PRO A 140 8.26 -7.88 -41.54
C PRO A 140 6.75 -7.76 -41.81
N ALA A 141 6.33 -8.22 -42.99
CA ALA A 141 4.98 -8.04 -43.56
C ALA A 141 3.83 -8.76 -42.81
N ASN A 142 4.12 -9.58 -41.80
CA ASN A 142 3.12 -10.39 -41.13
C ASN A 142 3.00 -10.00 -39.65
N ARG A 143 1.95 -9.24 -39.33
CA ARG A 143 1.50 -9.05 -37.94
C ARG A 143 0.01 -9.42 -37.84
N PRO A 144 -0.38 -10.32 -36.94
CA PRO A 144 -1.77 -10.37 -36.48
C PRO A 144 -2.01 -9.19 -35.51
N ARG A 145 -3.12 -8.46 -35.72
CA ARG A 145 -3.66 -7.48 -34.76
C ARG A 145 -4.32 -8.24 -33.60
N PRO A 146 -4.18 -7.81 -32.33
CA PRO A 146 -4.95 -6.67 -31.80
C PRO A 146 -4.10 -5.59 -31.09
#